data_AF-U5DCR5-F1
#
_entry.id   AF-U5DCR5-F1
#
_cell.length_a   1.000
_cell.length_b   1.000
_cell.length_c   1.000
_cell.angle_alpha   90.00
_cell.angle_beta   90.00
_cell.angle_gamma   90.00
#
_symmetry.space_group_name_H-M   'P 1'
#
loop_
_entity.id
_entity.type
_entity.pdbx_description
1 polymer ?
#
loop_
_entity_poly.entity_id
_entity_poly.type
_entity_poly.pdbx_seq_one_letter_code
_entity_poly.pdbx_strand_id
1 'polypeptide(L)'
;MPRVSALDMPDVPKGQLPEHLNFQRTRVLCASDAALHTEGIQYSGAYASMGVDNSLNLEKFCENFKVEVIDIKDEESSGTDWDKENSIEFDMVGIDASLANAFRRILIAEVPTMAIEKVLIANNTSVVQDEVLAHRLGLIPIKVDPRLFEYKSENDAATEKNTIVFKLHVKCGKDSTRLTVKSDQLKWLPGGSELPMAAADSSSKIKTYTSFSCSQDSLPEFSNNPITPAYPDITIARLRSGQEIELEAHVVKGLGKTHAKWSPVSTAWYRMLPEVVLLQDVRGENAEELVKKCPAKVFDIEDG
;
A
#
# COMPACT_ATOMS: atom_id res chain seq x y z
N MET A 1 2.13 38.63 54.04
CA MET A 1 1.72 38.96 52.66
C MET A 1 0.71 37.93 52.21
N PRO A 2 -0.46 38.31 51.68
CA PRO A 2 -1.42 37.34 51.15
C PRO A 2 -0.77 36.61 49.97
N ARG A 3 -0.89 35.27 49.96
CA ARG A 3 -0.46 34.45 48.82
C ARG A 3 -1.44 34.72 47.69
N VAL A 4 -1.09 35.61 46.77
CA VAL A 4 -1.82 35.79 45.52
C VAL A 4 -1.60 34.53 44.68
N SER A 5 -2.69 33.88 44.28
CA SER A 5 -2.62 32.76 43.33
C SER A 5 -2.05 33.28 42.02
N ALA A 6 -1.14 32.54 41.38
CA ALA A 6 -0.59 32.95 40.07
C ALA A 6 -1.68 33.17 39.00
N LEU A 7 -2.87 32.60 39.22
CA LEU A 7 -4.08 32.73 38.39
C LEU A 7 -4.80 34.08 38.50
N ASP A 8 -4.49 34.88 39.54
CA ASP A 8 -5.14 36.16 39.82
C ASP A 8 -4.28 37.37 39.40
N MET A 9 -3.16 37.12 38.71
CA MET A 9 -2.36 38.18 38.10
C MET A 9 -3.06 38.72 36.83
N PRO A 10 -3.12 40.05 36.62
CA PRO A 10 -3.82 40.67 35.49
C PRO A 10 -3.22 40.31 34.12
N ASP A 11 -1.98 39.82 34.09
CA ASP A 11 -1.24 39.45 32.87
C ASP A 11 -1.46 37.98 32.45
N VAL A 12 -2.25 37.19 33.19
CA VAL A 12 -2.55 35.80 32.82
C VAL A 12 -3.86 35.77 32.01
N PRO A 13 -3.81 35.59 30.68
CA PRO A 13 -5.01 35.49 29.85
C PRO A 13 -5.82 34.27 30.31
N LYS A 14 -6.96 34.52 30.96
CA LYS A 14 -7.85 33.46 31.44
C LYS A 14 -8.50 32.79 30.23
N GLY A 15 -8.08 31.57 29.91
CA GLY A 15 -8.70 30.72 28.89
C GLY A 15 -8.14 30.82 27.47
N GLN A 16 -7.13 31.68 27.21
CA GLN A 16 -6.47 31.76 25.90
C GLN A 16 -4.96 31.65 26.05
N LEU A 17 -4.36 30.76 25.25
CA LEU A 17 -2.91 30.58 25.26
C LEU A 17 -2.20 31.81 24.66
N PRO A 18 -1.08 32.25 25.25
CA PRO A 18 -0.17 33.18 24.61
C PRO A 18 0.21 32.72 23.19
N GLU A 19 0.39 33.67 22.27
CA GLU A 19 0.61 33.36 20.84
C GLU A 19 1.78 32.41 20.59
N HIS A 20 2.90 32.57 21.31
CA HIS A 20 4.06 31.69 21.19
C HIS A 20 3.77 30.23 21.60
N LEU A 21 2.94 30.02 22.62
CA LEU A 21 2.53 28.67 23.04
C LEU A 21 1.49 28.08 22.08
N ASN A 22 0.60 28.91 21.54
CA ASN A 22 -0.35 28.47 20.53
C ASN A 22 0.36 28.08 19.23
N PHE A 23 1.39 28.83 18.83
CA PHE A 23 2.25 28.51 17.70
C PHE A 23 2.98 27.18 17.92
N GLN A 24 3.62 27.00 19.07
CA GLN A 24 4.27 25.73 19.45
C GLN A 24 3.30 24.54 19.45
N ARG A 25 2.03 24.75 19.81
CA ARG A 25 1.01 23.69 19.82
C ARG A 25 0.52 23.30 18.43
N THR A 26 0.45 24.25 17.50
CA THR A 26 -0.26 24.09 16.22
C THR A 26 0.65 23.89 15.02
N ARG A 27 1.92 24.32 15.11
CA ARG A 27 2.86 24.33 13.98
C ARG A 27 4.16 23.61 14.34
N VAL A 28 4.63 22.79 13.39
CA VAL A 28 5.99 22.26 13.39
C VAL A 28 6.85 23.22 12.60
N LEU A 29 7.82 23.86 13.26
CA LEU A 29 8.68 24.86 12.63
C LEU A 29 9.88 24.17 11.96
N CYS A 30 10.05 24.41 10.66
CA CYS A 30 11.21 23.92 9.91
C CYS A 30 12.36 24.95 10.01
N ALA A 31 13.19 24.86 11.05
CA ALA A 31 14.38 25.71 11.16
C ALA A 31 15.53 25.18 10.29
N SER A 32 16.57 26.00 10.06
CA SER A 32 17.76 25.63 9.28
C SER A 32 18.49 24.41 9.83
N ASP A 33 18.46 24.27 11.16
CA ASP A 33 19.28 23.28 11.87
C ASP A 33 18.48 21.98 12.09
N ALA A 34 17.27 22.10 12.65
CA ALA A 34 16.39 20.98 12.94
C ALA A 34 14.92 21.43 13.02
N ALA A 35 14.00 20.48 12.86
CA ALA A 35 12.58 20.73 13.10
C ALA A 35 12.32 20.98 14.60
N LEU A 36 11.56 22.04 14.89
CA LEU A 36 11.13 22.40 16.24
C LEU A 36 9.63 22.09 16.41
N HIS A 37 9.22 21.86 17.65
CA HIS A 37 7.81 21.60 18.01
C HIS A 37 7.22 20.35 17.36
N THR A 38 8.00 19.27 17.28
CA THR A 38 7.58 18.00 16.64
C THR A 38 6.61 17.17 17.48
N GLU A 39 6.45 17.50 18.77
CA GLU A 39 5.62 16.74 19.71
C GLU A 39 4.20 17.35 19.82
N GLY A 40 3.18 16.49 19.78
CA GLY A 40 1.79 16.88 20.02
C GLY A 40 1.49 17.02 21.51
N ILE A 41 1.31 18.25 21.99
CA ILE A 41 0.91 18.53 23.38
C ILE A 41 -0.63 18.59 23.45
N GLN A 42 -1.29 17.42 23.51
CA GLN A 42 -2.76 17.31 23.50
C GLN A 42 -3.37 16.59 24.72
N TYR A 43 -2.61 16.34 25.77
CA TYR A 43 -3.14 15.69 26.98
C TYR A 43 -3.98 16.67 27.84
N SER A 44 -4.96 16.15 28.58
CA SER A 44 -5.93 16.96 29.34
C SER A 44 -5.31 17.92 30.36
N GLY A 45 -4.20 17.52 30.99
CA GLY A 45 -3.47 18.36 31.94
C GLY A 45 -2.61 19.46 31.30
N ALA A 46 -2.42 19.43 29.98
CA ALA A 46 -1.63 20.44 29.29
C ALA A 46 -2.34 21.78 29.36
N TYR A 47 -1.64 22.82 29.81
CA TYR A 47 -2.16 24.18 29.92
C TYR A 47 -3.40 24.33 30.82
N ALA A 48 -3.68 23.35 31.70
CA ALA A 48 -4.77 23.43 32.67
C ALA A 48 -4.58 24.61 33.64
N SER A 49 -3.33 24.96 33.97
CA SER A 49 -2.98 26.16 34.76
C SER A 49 -3.31 27.48 34.05
N MET A 50 -3.51 27.47 32.74
CA MET A 50 -3.92 28.63 31.95
C MET A 50 -5.42 28.60 31.63
N GLY A 51 -6.16 27.62 32.17
CA GLY A 51 -7.60 27.46 31.96
C GLY A 51 -7.98 26.88 30.60
N VAL A 52 -7.03 26.27 29.87
CA VAL A 52 -7.34 25.56 28.61
C VAL A 52 -7.70 24.12 28.91
N ASP A 53 -8.90 23.72 28.47
CA ASP A 53 -9.35 22.33 28.52
C ASP A 53 -9.01 21.60 27.22
N ASN A 54 -8.10 20.63 27.33
CA ASN A 54 -7.71 19.72 26.25
C ASN A 54 -8.31 18.32 26.43
N SER A 55 -9.37 18.18 27.24
CA SER A 55 -10.10 16.93 27.34
C SER A 55 -10.66 16.49 25.98
N LEU A 56 -10.66 15.18 25.74
CA LEU A 56 -11.15 14.62 24.50
C LEU A 56 -12.67 14.73 24.46
N ASN A 57 -13.18 15.55 23.55
CA ASN A 57 -14.61 15.67 23.27
C ASN A 57 -14.88 15.16 21.86
N LEU A 58 -15.67 14.08 21.77
CA LEU A 58 -16.00 13.42 20.50
C LEU A 58 -16.82 14.31 19.56
N GLU A 59 -17.70 15.15 20.10
CA GLU A 59 -18.52 16.07 19.29
C GLU A 59 -17.62 17.10 18.61
N LYS A 60 -16.71 17.72 19.37
CA LYS A 60 -15.71 18.65 18.82
C LYS A 60 -14.80 17.97 17.79
N PHE A 61 -14.45 16.70 18.00
CA PHE A 61 -13.65 15.96 17.02
C PHE A 61 -14.43 15.75 15.72
N CYS A 62 -15.69 15.32 15.79
CA CYS A 62 -16.54 15.12 14.60
C CYS A 62 -16.80 16.42 13.83
N GLU A 63 -16.93 17.56 14.52
CA GLU A 63 -17.10 18.88 13.88
C GLU A 63 -15.84 19.36 13.15
N ASN A 64 -14.66 19.04 13.70
CA ASN A 64 -13.37 19.48 13.16
C ASN A 64 -12.79 18.53 12.10
N PHE A 65 -13.12 17.24 12.16
CA PHE A 65 -12.57 16.24 11.27
C PHE A 65 -13.16 16.37 9.86
N LYS A 66 -12.29 16.56 8.86
CA LYS A 66 -12.68 16.69 7.45
C LYS A 66 -11.75 15.88 6.57
N VAL A 67 -12.30 15.31 5.51
CA VAL A 67 -11.55 14.58 4.49
C VAL A 67 -11.89 15.17 3.13
N GLU A 68 -10.86 15.59 2.40
CA GLU A 68 -10.99 16.19 1.07
C GLU A 68 -10.18 15.35 0.09
N VAL A 69 -10.84 14.77 -0.91
CA VAL A 69 -10.16 13.96 -1.93
C VAL A 69 -9.69 14.90 -3.04
N ILE A 70 -8.37 14.93 -3.26
CA ILE A 70 -7.73 15.81 -4.25
C ILE A 70 -7.75 15.16 -5.62
N ASP A 71 -7.29 13.90 -5.69
CA ASP A 71 -7.15 13.19 -6.95
C ASP A 71 -7.41 11.68 -6.78
N ILE A 72 -8.12 11.09 -7.74
CA ILE A 72 -8.28 9.65 -7.90
C ILE A 72 -7.95 9.35 -9.35
N LYS A 73 -6.84 8.65 -9.57
CA LYS A 73 -6.45 8.15 -10.88
C LYS A 73 -6.82 6.69 -10.97
N ASP A 74 -7.71 6.37 -11.91
CA ASP A 74 -8.11 5.01 -12.25
C ASP A 74 -7.59 4.65 -13.66
N GLU A 75 -7.16 3.40 -13.82
CA GLU A 75 -6.65 2.78 -15.06
C GLU A 75 -7.48 3.04 -16.33
N GLU A 76 -8.78 3.32 -16.20
CA GLU A 76 -9.72 3.44 -17.33
C GLU A 76 -9.71 4.83 -18.00
N SER A 77 -9.06 5.84 -17.40
CA SER A 77 -9.24 7.25 -17.79
C SER A 77 -8.02 7.93 -18.43
N SER A 78 -6.81 7.35 -18.40
CA SER A 78 -5.58 8.02 -18.87
C SER A 78 -5.01 7.42 -20.16
N GLY A 79 -5.03 8.22 -21.23
CA GLY A 79 -4.42 7.92 -22.51
C GLY A 79 -2.91 8.14 -22.49
N THR A 80 -2.15 7.12 -22.07
CA THR A 80 -0.75 6.76 -22.43
C THR A 80 -0.27 5.67 -21.44
N ASP A 81 0.39 4.59 -21.89
CA ASP A 81 0.92 3.45 -21.08
C ASP A 81 1.85 3.76 -19.86
N TRP A 82 2.19 5.01 -19.57
CA TRP A 82 3.14 5.44 -18.54
C TRP A 82 2.40 6.05 -17.33
N ASP A 83 1.19 6.58 -17.55
CA ASP A 83 0.34 7.25 -16.55
C ASP A 83 -0.81 6.37 -16.04
N LYS A 84 -0.70 5.04 -16.22
CA LYS A 84 -1.66 4.03 -15.76
C LYS A 84 -1.35 3.58 -14.33
N GLU A 85 -1.19 4.51 -13.41
CA GLU A 85 -1.00 4.19 -12.00
C GLU A 85 -2.31 4.45 -11.24
N ASN A 86 -2.84 3.39 -10.62
CA ASN A 86 -3.93 3.54 -9.66
C ASN A 86 -3.39 4.28 -8.43
N SER A 87 -3.78 5.54 -8.25
CA SER A 87 -3.32 6.37 -7.14
C SER A 87 -4.44 7.20 -6.56
N ILE A 88 -4.41 7.39 -5.24
CA ILE A 88 -5.36 8.23 -4.52
C ILE A 88 -4.58 9.25 -3.67
N GLU A 89 -4.95 10.52 -3.79
CA GLU A 89 -4.43 11.62 -2.97
C GLU A 89 -5.61 12.32 -2.28
N PHE A 90 -5.51 12.47 -0.96
CA PHE A 90 -6.54 13.09 -0.14
C PHE A 90 -5.94 13.73 1.12
N ASP A 91 -6.59 14.79 1.59
CA ASP A 91 -6.24 15.51 2.80
C ASP A 91 -7.11 15.04 3.97
N MET A 92 -6.50 14.89 5.15
CA MET A 92 -7.17 14.61 6.41
C MET A 92 -6.91 15.76 7.38
N VAL A 93 -7.94 16.57 7.66
CA VAL A 93 -7.85 17.72 8.55
C VAL A 93 -8.45 17.37 9.92
N GLY A 94 -7.78 17.78 10.99
CA GLY A 94 -8.27 17.59 12.36
C GLY A 94 -7.96 16.23 12.99
N ILE A 95 -7.05 15.45 12.40
CA ILE A 95 -6.59 14.15 12.94
C ILE A 95 -5.20 14.26 13.57
N ASP A 96 -4.95 13.46 14.60
CA ASP A 96 -3.61 13.33 15.20
C ASP A 96 -2.68 12.44 14.35
N ALA A 97 -1.37 12.75 14.39
CA ALA A 97 -0.36 12.02 13.64
C ALA A 97 -0.29 10.52 14.04
N SER A 98 -0.61 10.18 15.29
CA SER A 98 -0.63 8.79 15.75
C SER A 98 -1.68 7.95 15.00
N LEU A 99 -2.88 8.50 14.79
CA LEU A 99 -3.97 7.82 14.10
C LEU A 99 -3.72 7.78 12.58
N ALA A 100 -3.23 8.88 11.98
CA ALA A 100 -2.81 8.88 10.58
C ALA A 100 -1.70 7.85 10.31
N ASN A 101 -0.70 7.75 11.20
CA ASN A 101 0.34 6.73 11.11
C ASN A 101 -0.20 5.32 11.35
N ALA A 102 -1.22 5.13 12.19
CA ALA A 102 -1.88 3.85 12.35
C ALA A 102 -2.52 3.39 11.04
N PHE A 103 -3.28 4.25 10.36
CA PHE A 103 -3.85 3.94 9.04
C PHE A 103 -2.77 3.60 8.02
N ARG A 104 -1.71 4.41 7.93
CA ARG A 104 -0.57 4.13 7.05
C ARG A 104 0.03 2.73 7.30
N ARG A 105 0.20 2.34 8.57
CA ARG A 105 0.75 1.03 8.95
C ARG A 105 -0.21 -0.11 8.62
N ILE A 106 -1.51 0.08 8.86
CA ILE A 106 -2.56 -0.90 8.55
C ILE A 106 -2.58 -1.17 7.04
N LEU A 107 -2.58 -0.11 6.22
CA LEU A 107 -2.56 -0.22 4.76
C LEU A 107 -1.35 -1.01 4.24
N ILE A 108 -0.17 -0.83 4.83
CA ILE A 108 1.05 -1.51 4.40
C ILE A 108 1.08 -2.98 4.86
N ALA A 109 0.63 -3.26 6.09
CA ALA A 109 0.97 -4.53 6.76
C ALA A 109 -0.24 -5.41 7.13
N GLU A 110 -1.42 -4.84 7.37
CA GLU A 110 -2.55 -5.56 7.98
C GLU A 110 -3.74 -5.74 7.04
N VAL A 111 -3.74 -5.09 5.88
CA VAL A 111 -4.73 -5.36 4.84
C VAL A 111 -4.33 -6.64 4.08
N PRO A 112 -5.18 -7.67 4.03
CA PRO A 112 -4.86 -8.94 3.39
C PRO A 112 -4.98 -8.89 1.88
N THR A 113 -4.13 -9.65 1.19
CA THR A 113 -4.16 -9.83 -0.27
C THR A 113 -3.91 -11.29 -0.64
N MET A 114 -4.06 -11.61 -1.93
CA MET A 114 -3.76 -12.92 -2.49
C MET A 114 -2.41 -12.86 -3.22
N ALA A 115 -1.47 -13.73 -2.87
CA ALA A 115 -0.17 -13.82 -3.54
C ALA A 115 0.31 -15.28 -3.65
N ILE A 116 1.20 -15.54 -4.61
CA ILE A 116 1.80 -16.87 -4.83
C ILE A 116 2.66 -17.24 -3.62
N GLU A 117 2.40 -18.41 -3.04
CA GLU A 117 3.17 -18.94 -1.91
C GLU A 117 3.93 -20.21 -2.24
N LYS A 118 3.26 -21.20 -2.85
CA LYS A 118 3.90 -22.45 -3.22
C LYS A 118 4.01 -22.54 -4.73
N VAL A 119 5.19 -22.90 -5.22
CA VAL A 119 5.44 -23.15 -6.64
C VAL A 119 5.91 -24.59 -6.79
N LEU A 120 5.15 -25.39 -7.52
CA LEU A 120 5.43 -26.78 -7.84
C LEU A 120 6.05 -26.80 -9.23
N ILE A 121 7.34 -27.10 -9.32
CA ILE A 121 8.07 -27.13 -10.59
C ILE A 121 8.10 -28.58 -11.08
N ALA A 122 7.52 -28.83 -12.24
CA ALA A 122 7.58 -30.14 -12.90
C ALA A 122 8.87 -30.27 -13.71
N ASN A 123 9.22 -29.22 -14.46
CA ASN A 123 10.44 -29.18 -15.25
C ASN A 123 10.93 -27.73 -15.43
N ASN A 124 12.17 -27.44 -15.06
CA ASN A 124 12.82 -26.17 -15.35
C ASN A 124 14.19 -26.43 -15.99
N THR A 125 14.32 -26.11 -17.27
CA THR A 125 15.59 -26.17 -18.02
C THR A 125 16.11 -24.78 -18.38
N SER A 126 15.53 -23.74 -17.78
CA SER A 126 15.94 -22.35 -17.98
C SER A 126 17.26 -22.05 -17.28
N VAL A 127 17.80 -20.85 -17.55
CA VAL A 127 19.00 -20.36 -16.87
C VAL A 127 18.68 -19.85 -15.45
N VAL A 128 17.42 -19.52 -15.17
CA VAL A 128 16.99 -19.00 -13.86
C VAL A 128 16.81 -20.19 -12.92
N GLN A 129 17.48 -20.13 -11.78
CA GLN A 129 17.34 -21.17 -10.76
C GLN A 129 15.92 -21.21 -10.18
N ASP A 130 15.53 -22.39 -9.71
CA ASP A 130 14.18 -22.68 -9.22
C ASP A 130 13.74 -21.74 -8.08
N GLU A 131 14.64 -21.50 -7.12
CA GLU A 131 14.38 -20.62 -5.97
C GLU A 131 14.18 -19.16 -6.40
N VAL A 132 14.97 -18.70 -7.38
CA VAL A 132 14.89 -17.34 -7.91
C VAL A 132 13.61 -17.18 -8.73
N LEU A 133 13.26 -18.20 -9.53
CA LEU A 133 12.03 -18.23 -10.31
C LEU A 133 10.80 -18.19 -9.38
N ALA A 134 10.78 -19.02 -8.34
CA ALA A 134 9.70 -19.05 -7.36
C ALA A 134 9.56 -17.73 -6.61
N HIS A 135 10.68 -17.11 -6.20
CA HIS A 135 10.67 -15.81 -5.54
C HIS A 135 10.08 -14.71 -6.44
N ARG A 136 10.45 -14.69 -7.73
CA ARG A 136 9.90 -13.72 -8.70
C ARG A 136 8.40 -13.91 -8.92
N LEU A 137 7.94 -15.16 -9.07
CA LEU A 137 6.52 -15.48 -9.18
C LEU A 137 5.75 -15.02 -7.93
N GLY A 138 6.35 -15.19 -6.74
CA GLY A 138 5.79 -14.72 -5.48
C GLY A 138 5.48 -13.22 -5.42
N LEU A 139 6.18 -12.39 -6.18
CA LEU A 139 6.03 -10.93 -6.22
C LEU A 139 5.08 -10.43 -7.31
N ILE A 140 4.50 -11.31 -8.12
CA ILE A 140 3.52 -10.93 -9.14
C ILE A 140 2.17 -10.67 -8.44
N PRO A 141 1.63 -9.44 -8.52
CA PRO A 141 0.33 -9.14 -7.94
C PRO A 141 -0.79 -9.83 -8.73
N ILE A 142 -1.73 -10.46 -8.02
CA ILE A 142 -2.88 -11.15 -8.61
C ILE A 142 -4.14 -10.28 -8.43
N LYS A 143 -4.87 -10.04 -9.51
CA LYS A 143 -6.12 -9.27 -9.50
C LYS A 143 -7.26 -10.18 -9.03
N VAL A 144 -7.52 -10.17 -7.74
CA VAL A 144 -8.58 -10.96 -7.11
C VAL A 144 -9.02 -10.31 -5.80
N ASP A 145 -10.30 -10.44 -5.46
CA ASP A 145 -10.82 -9.95 -4.19
C ASP A 145 -10.45 -10.92 -3.05
N PRO A 146 -9.57 -10.53 -2.10
CA PRO A 146 -9.17 -11.39 -1.00
C PRO A 146 -10.30 -11.67 -0.01
N ARG A 147 -11.41 -10.92 -0.04
CA ARG A 147 -12.55 -11.11 0.88
C ARG A 147 -13.33 -12.39 0.58
N LEU A 148 -13.26 -12.88 -0.66
CA LEU A 148 -13.93 -14.11 -1.10
C LEU A 148 -13.21 -15.38 -0.62
N PHE A 149 -11.97 -15.26 -0.16
CA PHE A 149 -11.13 -16.38 0.21
C PHE A 149 -10.89 -16.45 1.73
N GLU A 150 -10.81 -17.68 2.23
CA GLU A 150 -10.46 -17.99 3.61
C GLU A 150 -8.94 -18.10 3.79
N TYR A 151 -8.46 -17.90 5.02
CA TYR A 151 -7.06 -18.16 5.34
C TYR A 151 -6.78 -19.66 5.35
N LYS A 152 -5.60 -20.03 4.87
CA LYS A 152 -5.14 -21.41 4.86
C LYS A 152 -4.15 -21.64 6.00
N SER A 153 -4.43 -22.59 6.89
CA SER A 153 -3.46 -23.06 7.89
C SER A 153 -2.50 -24.09 7.29
N GLU A 154 -1.35 -24.32 7.93
CA GLU A 154 -0.35 -25.28 7.44
C GLU A 154 -0.87 -26.71 7.28
N ASN A 155 -1.82 -27.11 8.13
CA ASN A 155 -2.45 -28.44 8.13
C ASN A 155 -3.70 -28.53 7.25
N ASP A 156 -4.19 -27.42 6.72
CA ASP A 156 -5.42 -27.40 5.93
C ASP A 156 -5.16 -27.88 4.50
N ALA A 157 -6.06 -28.73 4.00
CA ALA A 157 -6.06 -29.12 2.59
C ALA A 157 -6.33 -27.90 1.70
N ALA A 158 -5.72 -27.87 0.51
CA ALA A 158 -6.00 -26.82 -0.46
C ALA A 158 -7.38 -27.09 -1.11
N THR A 159 -8.34 -26.22 -0.81
CA THR A 159 -9.73 -26.26 -1.29
C THR A 159 -10.00 -25.07 -2.21
N GLU A 160 -11.14 -25.11 -2.89
CA GLU A 160 -11.59 -24.05 -3.79
C GLU A 160 -11.78 -22.68 -3.12
N LYS A 161 -11.94 -22.63 -1.78
CA LYS A 161 -12.16 -21.39 -1.02
C LYS A 161 -10.90 -20.78 -0.45
N ASN A 162 -9.80 -21.52 -0.38
CA ASN A 162 -8.58 -21.05 0.29
C ASN A 162 -7.38 -20.89 -0.65
N THR A 163 -7.40 -21.53 -1.82
CA THR A 163 -6.27 -21.57 -2.75
C THR A 163 -6.73 -21.31 -4.18
N ILE A 164 -5.93 -20.57 -4.94
CA ILE A 164 -6.07 -20.45 -6.40
C ILE A 164 -4.84 -21.09 -7.05
N VAL A 165 -5.02 -21.78 -8.17
CA VAL A 165 -3.92 -22.43 -8.90
C VAL A 165 -3.73 -21.78 -10.25
N PHE A 166 -2.47 -21.46 -10.57
CA PHE A 166 -2.03 -21.03 -11.89
C PHE A 166 -1.08 -22.07 -12.48
N LYS A 167 -1.11 -22.24 -13.79
CA LYS A 167 -0.17 -23.07 -14.56
C LYS A 167 0.64 -22.20 -15.51
N LEU A 168 1.94 -22.44 -15.54
CA LEU A 168 2.85 -21.88 -16.53
C LEU A 168 3.51 -23.03 -17.27
N HIS A 169 3.21 -23.15 -18.56
CA HIS A 169 3.85 -24.11 -19.44
C HIS A 169 4.32 -23.42 -20.70
N VAL A 170 5.63 -23.24 -20.82
CA VAL A 170 6.24 -22.48 -21.91
C VAL A 170 7.50 -23.18 -22.39
N LYS A 171 7.52 -23.49 -23.69
CA LYS A 171 8.64 -24.12 -24.38
C LYS A 171 9.15 -23.24 -25.51
N CYS A 172 10.45 -23.00 -25.53
CA CYS A 172 11.09 -22.29 -26.63
C CYS A 172 11.40 -23.28 -27.76
N GLY A 173 10.62 -23.22 -28.84
CA GLY A 173 10.83 -24.03 -30.04
C GLY A 173 12.17 -23.73 -30.72
N LYS A 174 12.61 -24.63 -31.62
CA LYS A 174 13.88 -24.48 -32.35
C LYS A 174 13.89 -23.31 -33.34
N ASP A 175 12.70 -22.85 -33.73
CA ASP A 175 12.51 -21.77 -34.71
C ASP A 175 12.73 -20.36 -34.10
N SER A 176 12.61 -20.25 -32.77
CA SER A 176 12.77 -18.98 -32.04
C SER A 176 14.12 -18.94 -31.32
N THR A 177 14.94 -17.94 -31.64
CA THR A 177 16.25 -17.76 -30.99
C THR A 177 16.12 -17.38 -29.50
N ARG A 178 15.05 -16.67 -29.15
CA ARG A 178 14.78 -16.19 -27.79
C ARG A 178 13.29 -16.00 -27.55
N LEU A 179 12.83 -16.47 -26.40
CA LEU A 179 11.46 -16.27 -25.93
C LEU A 179 11.50 -15.56 -24.57
N THR A 180 10.71 -14.50 -24.41
CA THR A 180 10.54 -13.84 -23.11
C THR A 180 9.25 -14.33 -22.50
N VAL A 181 9.36 -14.95 -21.33
CA VAL A 181 8.22 -15.43 -20.54
C VAL A 181 7.69 -14.25 -19.73
N LYS A 182 6.41 -13.96 -19.88
CA LYS A 182 5.71 -12.83 -19.24
C LYS A 182 4.60 -13.35 -18.32
N SER A 183 4.04 -12.48 -17.49
CA SER A 183 2.97 -12.84 -16.54
C SER A 183 1.66 -13.19 -17.22
N ASP A 184 1.36 -12.65 -18.39
CA ASP A 184 0.22 -13.04 -19.24
C ASP A 184 0.13 -14.55 -19.56
N GLN A 185 1.26 -15.26 -19.54
CA GLN A 185 1.35 -16.69 -19.82
C GLN A 185 0.93 -17.56 -18.63
N LEU A 186 0.67 -16.97 -17.45
CA LEU A 186 0.09 -17.67 -16.30
C LEU A 186 -1.40 -17.93 -16.55
N LYS A 187 -1.75 -19.20 -16.74
CA LYS A 187 -3.14 -19.62 -16.96
C LYS A 187 -3.78 -20.05 -15.65
N TRP A 188 -4.91 -19.45 -15.30
CA TRP A 188 -5.69 -19.89 -14.14
C TRP A 188 -6.31 -21.27 -14.39
N LEU A 189 -6.22 -22.14 -13.39
CA LEU A 189 -6.82 -23.47 -13.38
C LEU A 189 -7.98 -23.51 -12.36
N PRO A 190 -9.24 -23.36 -12.81
CA PRO A 190 -10.40 -23.35 -11.90
C PRO A 190 -10.70 -24.73 -11.29
N GLY A 191 -10.21 -25.81 -11.92
CA GLY A 191 -10.40 -27.19 -11.46
C GLY A 191 -9.38 -27.67 -10.43
N GLY A 192 -8.40 -26.83 -10.07
CA GLY A 192 -7.32 -27.19 -9.15
C GLY A 192 -6.03 -27.63 -9.87
N SER A 193 -5.13 -28.24 -9.09
CA SER A 193 -3.83 -28.73 -9.55
C SER A 193 -3.98 -29.95 -10.46
N GLU A 194 -3.28 -29.94 -11.59
CA GLU A 194 -3.18 -31.04 -12.55
C GLU A 194 -1.97 -31.94 -12.26
N LEU A 195 -0.98 -31.44 -11.50
CA LEU A 195 0.23 -32.20 -11.16
C LEU A 195 -0.07 -33.34 -10.16
N PRO A 196 0.41 -34.57 -10.43
CA PRO A 196 0.20 -35.70 -9.54
C PRO A 196 1.09 -35.61 -8.30
N MET A 197 0.54 -35.96 -7.14
CA MET A 197 1.33 -36.11 -5.91
C MET A 197 1.99 -37.50 -5.88
N ALA A 198 3.31 -37.55 -5.65
CA ALA A 198 4.11 -38.78 -5.72
C ALA A 198 3.74 -39.87 -4.70
N ALA A 199 2.95 -39.56 -3.67
CA ALA A 199 2.52 -40.50 -2.63
C ALA A 199 1.18 -41.19 -2.96
N ALA A 200 1.02 -41.63 -4.22
CA ALA A 200 -0.17 -42.36 -4.65
C ALA A 200 0.04 -43.87 -4.48
N ASP A 201 -0.39 -44.40 -3.32
CA ASP A 201 -0.70 -45.83 -3.21
C ASP A 201 -1.76 -46.20 -4.27
N SER A 202 -1.63 -47.41 -4.81
CA SER A 202 -2.40 -48.05 -5.89
C SER A 202 -3.92 -48.02 -5.72
N SER A 203 -4.52 -46.84 -5.77
CA SER A 203 -5.96 -46.58 -5.75
C SER A 203 -6.30 -45.63 -6.90
N SER A 204 -7.45 -45.87 -7.54
CA SER A 204 -7.82 -45.41 -8.89
C SER A 204 -8.05 -43.90 -9.08
N LYS A 205 -7.73 -43.05 -8.11
CA LYS A 205 -7.79 -41.59 -8.24
C LYS A 205 -6.41 -40.99 -7.97
N ILE A 206 -5.83 -40.37 -8.98
CA ILE A 206 -4.60 -39.57 -8.87
C ILE A 206 -4.87 -38.50 -7.80
N LYS A 207 -4.15 -38.56 -6.68
CA LYS A 207 -4.19 -37.50 -5.67
C LYS A 207 -3.37 -36.34 -6.21
N THR A 208 -4.00 -35.20 -6.46
CA THR A 208 -3.31 -33.95 -6.81
C THR A 208 -3.07 -33.13 -5.54
N TYR A 209 -2.36 -32.00 -5.65
CA TYR A 209 -2.04 -31.13 -4.51
C TYR A 209 -3.24 -30.31 -4.01
N THR A 210 -4.41 -30.45 -4.62
CA THR A 210 -5.65 -29.78 -4.26
C THR A 210 -6.82 -30.74 -4.23
N SER A 211 -7.78 -30.52 -3.34
CA SER A 211 -9.03 -31.27 -3.26
C SER A 211 -10.21 -30.33 -3.52
N PHE A 212 -10.42 -29.96 -4.79
CA PHE A 212 -11.51 -29.06 -5.17
C PHE A 212 -12.82 -29.84 -5.31
N SER A 213 -13.85 -29.42 -4.60
CA SER A 213 -15.17 -30.05 -4.66
C SER A 213 -15.98 -29.61 -5.89
N CYS A 214 -15.76 -28.36 -6.32
CA CYS A 214 -16.33 -27.75 -7.52
C CYS A 214 -15.28 -26.87 -8.21
N SER A 215 -15.49 -26.58 -9.50
CA SER A 215 -14.64 -25.66 -10.24
C SER A 215 -14.93 -24.21 -9.87
N GLN A 216 -13.91 -23.41 -9.62
CA GLN A 216 -14.07 -22.00 -9.23
C GLN A 216 -14.78 -21.15 -10.30
N ASP A 217 -14.70 -21.55 -11.57
CA ASP A 217 -15.41 -20.92 -12.69
C ASP A 217 -16.94 -21.03 -12.61
N SER A 218 -17.45 -22.01 -11.85
CA SER A 218 -18.91 -22.15 -11.64
C SER A 218 -19.47 -21.11 -10.67
N LEU A 219 -18.60 -20.37 -9.96
CA LEU A 219 -19.02 -19.32 -9.05
C LEU A 219 -19.37 -18.04 -9.84
N PRO A 220 -20.52 -17.41 -9.58
CA PRO A 220 -20.98 -16.24 -10.33
C PRO A 220 -20.04 -15.03 -10.21
N GLU A 221 -19.23 -14.97 -9.15
CA GLU A 221 -18.25 -13.91 -8.91
C GLU A 221 -17.09 -13.94 -9.92
N PHE A 222 -16.72 -15.12 -10.43
CA PHE A 222 -15.55 -15.29 -11.30
C PHE A 222 -15.90 -15.50 -12.77
N SER A 223 -17.15 -15.85 -13.09
CA SER A 223 -17.60 -16.03 -14.48
C SER A 223 -17.54 -14.74 -15.30
N ASN A 224 -17.80 -13.59 -14.66
CA ASN A 224 -17.73 -12.27 -15.30
C ASN A 224 -16.34 -11.61 -15.20
N ASN A 225 -15.49 -12.08 -14.29
CA ASN A 225 -14.17 -11.50 -14.04
C ASN A 225 -13.14 -12.60 -13.72
N PRO A 226 -12.45 -13.14 -14.74
CA PRO A 226 -11.51 -14.23 -14.55
C PRO A 226 -10.29 -13.79 -13.74
N ILE A 227 -9.80 -14.69 -12.89
CA ILE A 227 -8.64 -14.43 -12.06
C ILE A 227 -7.40 -14.33 -12.95
N THR A 228 -6.77 -13.16 -12.94
CA THR A 228 -5.60 -12.85 -13.78
C THR A 228 -4.51 -12.12 -12.98
N PRO A 229 -3.25 -12.16 -13.40
CA PRO A 229 -2.23 -11.26 -12.89
C PRO A 229 -2.64 -9.80 -13.13
N ALA A 230 -2.41 -8.91 -12.16
CA ALA A 230 -2.79 -7.50 -12.29
C ALA A 230 -2.07 -6.79 -13.43
N TYR A 231 -0.78 -7.11 -13.64
CA TYR A 231 -0.01 -6.59 -14.76
C TYR A 231 0.42 -7.73 -15.70
N PRO A 232 0.01 -7.73 -16.98
CA PRO A 232 0.29 -8.83 -17.91
C PRO A 232 1.72 -8.79 -18.50
N ASP A 233 2.42 -7.65 -18.41
CA ASP A 233 3.73 -7.45 -19.05
C ASP A 233 4.95 -7.65 -18.11
N ILE A 234 4.76 -8.30 -16.96
CA ILE A 234 5.87 -8.57 -16.03
C ILE A 234 6.73 -9.70 -16.62
N THR A 235 7.99 -9.40 -16.94
CA THR A 235 8.94 -10.42 -17.38
C THR A 235 9.29 -11.36 -16.22
N ILE A 236 9.11 -12.66 -16.42
CA ILE A 236 9.44 -13.72 -15.45
C ILE A 236 10.83 -14.30 -15.75
N ALA A 237 11.01 -14.79 -16.98
CA ALA A 237 12.24 -15.47 -17.40
C ALA A 237 12.50 -15.22 -18.89
N ARG A 238 13.73 -15.50 -19.33
CA ARG A 238 14.13 -15.43 -20.74
C ARG A 238 14.69 -16.79 -21.13
N LEU A 239 14.08 -17.43 -22.12
CA LEU A 239 14.42 -18.75 -22.62
C LEU A 239 15.15 -18.67 -23.96
N ARG A 240 16.05 -19.60 -24.19
CA ARG A 240 16.67 -19.89 -25.49
C ARG A 240 16.08 -21.16 -26.09
N SER A 241 16.29 -21.36 -27.39
CA SER A 241 15.83 -22.54 -28.13
C SER A 241 16.15 -23.84 -27.37
N GLY A 242 15.13 -24.67 -27.16
CA GLY A 242 15.23 -25.97 -26.48
C GLY A 242 14.96 -25.93 -24.98
N GLN A 243 14.90 -24.74 -24.36
CA GLN A 243 14.54 -24.59 -22.95
C GLN A 243 13.02 -24.56 -22.76
N GLU A 244 12.60 -25.05 -21.60
CA GLU A 244 11.21 -25.23 -21.19
C GLU A 244 11.06 -24.95 -19.69
N ILE A 245 9.92 -24.35 -19.33
CA ILE A 245 9.46 -24.16 -17.96
C ILE A 245 8.05 -24.74 -17.87
N GLU A 246 7.85 -25.66 -16.94
CA GLU A 246 6.56 -26.23 -16.56
C GLU A 246 6.41 -26.19 -15.04
N LEU A 247 5.44 -25.43 -14.55
CA LEU A 247 5.17 -25.28 -13.12
C LEU A 247 3.69 -24.96 -12.84
N GLU A 248 3.29 -25.21 -11.60
CA GLU A 248 2.05 -24.75 -10.99
C GLU A 248 2.34 -23.82 -9.81
N ALA A 249 1.60 -22.72 -9.70
CA ALA A 249 1.73 -21.74 -8.64
C ALA A 249 0.42 -21.69 -7.83
N HIS A 250 0.53 -21.90 -6.52
CA HIS A 250 -0.58 -21.84 -5.57
C HIS A 250 -0.58 -20.48 -4.88
N VAL A 251 -1.68 -19.77 -5.03
CA VAL A 251 -1.95 -18.46 -4.44
C VAL A 251 -2.77 -18.66 -3.18
N VAL A 252 -2.38 -17.96 -2.11
CA VAL A 252 -3.09 -17.98 -0.84
C VAL A 252 -3.28 -16.57 -0.30
N LYS A 253 -4.25 -16.44 0.59
CA LYS A 253 -4.50 -15.22 1.35
C LYS A 253 -3.44 -15.04 2.43
N GLY A 254 -2.86 -13.84 2.51
CA GLY A 254 -1.87 -13.50 3.52
C GLY A 254 -1.85 -12.02 3.85
N LEU A 255 -1.00 -11.64 4.81
CA LEU A 255 -0.85 -10.29 5.32
C LEU A 255 0.54 -9.73 4.96
N GLY A 256 0.61 -8.43 4.64
CA GLY A 256 1.86 -7.73 4.37
C GLY A 256 2.87 -7.79 5.53
N LYS A 257 2.37 -7.92 6.77
CA LYS A 257 3.18 -8.14 7.99
C LYS A 257 4.02 -9.41 7.93
N THR A 258 3.51 -10.47 7.29
CA THR A 258 4.23 -11.74 7.15
C THR A 258 5.28 -11.67 6.05
N HIS A 259 4.93 -11.08 4.90
CA HIS A 259 5.85 -10.87 3.79
C HIS A 259 5.37 -9.73 2.90
N ALA A 260 6.31 -8.93 2.37
CA ALA A 260 6.02 -7.75 1.56
C ALA A 260 5.19 -8.05 0.29
N LYS A 261 5.26 -9.28 -0.25
CA LYS A 261 4.44 -9.74 -1.39
C LYS A 261 2.92 -9.64 -1.17
N TRP A 262 2.48 -9.63 0.10
CA TRP A 262 1.08 -9.47 0.46
C TRP A 262 0.71 -8.02 0.78
N SER A 263 1.62 -7.06 0.62
CA SER A 263 1.28 -5.64 0.77
C SER A 263 0.41 -5.20 -0.43
N PRO A 264 -0.80 -4.66 -0.19
CA PRO A 264 -1.68 -4.21 -1.28
C PRO A 264 -1.26 -2.90 -1.91
N VAL A 265 -0.43 -2.13 -1.22
CA VAL A 265 0.00 -0.79 -1.63
C VAL A 265 1.46 -0.83 -2.07
N SER A 266 1.78 -0.20 -3.20
CA SER A 266 3.18 0.00 -3.61
C SER A 266 3.90 0.89 -2.61
N THR A 267 3.26 2.00 -2.22
CA THR A 267 3.70 2.88 -1.15
C THR A 267 2.49 3.58 -0.54
N ALA A 268 2.50 3.75 0.78
CA ALA A 268 1.54 4.59 1.49
C ALA A 268 2.32 5.50 2.44
N TRP A 269 2.17 6.80 2.26
CA TRP A 269 2.85 7.83 3.03
C TRP A 269 1.92 9.02 3.20
N TYR A 270 2.26 9.89 4.15
CA TYR A 270 1.57 11.15 4.35
C TYR A 270 2.61 12.23 4.66
N ARG A 271 2.25 13.48 4.42
CA ARG A 271 3.00 14.66 4.83
C ARG A 271 2.07 15.64 5.52
N MET A 272 2.63 16.45 6.41
CA MET A 272 1.91 17.61 6.90
C MET A 272 1.83 18.65 5.78
N LEU A 273 0.72 19.37 5.71
CA LEU A 273 0.56 20.47 4.76
C LEU A 273 1.58 21.59 5.11
N PRO A 274 2.52 21.93 4.20
CA PRO A 274 3.45 23.01 4.45
C PRO A 274 2.74 24.36 4.36
N GLU A 275 3.02 25.24 5.31
CA GLU A 275 2.58 26.63 5.30
C GLU A 275 3.81 27.53 5.28
N VAL A 276 3.90 28.40 4.28
CA VAL A 276 5.01 29.36 4.15
C VAL A 276 4.47 30.75 4.38
N VAL A 277 4.93 31.38 5.46
CA VAL A 277 4.54 32.75 5.83
C VAL A 277 5.73 33.68 5.58
N LEU A 278 5.51 34.71 4.75
CA LEU A 278 6.49 35.78 4.56
C LEU A 278 6.38 36.76 5.73
N LEU A 279 7.47 36.92 6.49
CA LEU A 279 7.51 37.83 7.65
C LEU A 279 7.56 39.31 7.25
N GLN A 280 7.99 39.59 6.02
CA GLN A 280 8.17 40.93 5.47
C GLN A 280 7.83 40.90 3.98
N ASP A 281 7.41 42.05 3.45
CA ASP A 281 7.22 42.25 2.01
C ASP A 281 8.55 42.08 1.27
N VAL A 282 8.62 41.10 0.37
CA VAL A 282 9.79 40.87 -0.50
C VAL A 282 9.49 41.45 -1.88
N ARG A 283 10.31 42.40 -2.35
CA ARG A 283 10.10 43.12 -3.63
C ARG A 283 11.38 43.17 -4.46
N GLY A 284 11.21 43.44 -5.76
CA GLY A 284 12.30 43.63 -6.72
C GLY A 284 13.18 42.39 -6.88
N GLU A 285 14.50 42.58 -6.95
CA GLU A 285 15.48 41.51 -7.18
C GLU A 285 15.39 40.37 -6.15
N ASN A 286 15.04 40.69 -4.90
CA ASN A 286 14.90 39.66 -3.85
C ASN A 286 13.72 38.72 -4.09
N ALA A 287 12.64 39.21 -4.72
CA ALA A 287 11.48 38.39 -5.05
C ALA A 287 11.82 37.43 -6.20
N GLU A 288 12.52 37.94 -7.23
CA GLU A 288 13.02 37.11 -8.33
C GLU A 288 13.98 36.01 -7.83
N GLU A 289 14.88 36.35 -6.91
CA GLU A 289 15.80 35.37 -6.32
C GLU A 289 15.05 34.30 -5.51
N LEU A 290 14.01 34.69 -4.77
CA LEU A 290 13.18 33.78 -3.99
C LEU A 290 12.40 32.79 -4.86
N VAL A 291 11.77 33.27 -5.94
CA VAL A 291 11.09 32.40 -6.93
C VAL A 291 12.09 31.45 -7.58
N LYS A 292 13.27 31.95 -7.99
CA LYS A 292 14.31 31.14 -8.62
C LYS A 292 14.88 30.06 -7.70
N LYS A 293 14.98 30.32 -6.39
CA LYS A 293 15.46 29.35 -5.40
C LYS A 293 14.46 28.24 -5.10
N CYS A 294 13.16 28.43 -5.34
CA CYS A 294 12.13 27.44 -5.00
C CYS A 294 11.87 26.48 -6.18
N PRO A 295 12.35 25.22 -6.14
CA PRO A 295 12.19 24.27 -7.24
C PRO A 295 10.74 23.84 -7.46
N ALA A 296 9.92 23.94 -6.41
CA ALA A 296 8.50 23.58 -6.43
C ALA A 296 7.60 24.65 -7.06
N LYS A 297 8.16 25.80 -7.50
CA LYS A 297 7.42 26.89 -8.16
C LYS A 297 6.16 27.32 -7.40
N VAL A 298 6.27 27.40 -6.07
CA VAL A 298 5.15 27.73 -5.18
C VAL A 298 4.88 29.24 -5.11
N PHE A 299 5.89 30.06 -5.41
CA PHE A 299 5.80 31.51 -5.37
C PHE A 299 5.53 32.07 -6.76
N ASP A 300 4.65 33.06 -6.82
CA ASP A 300 4.37 33.86 -8.02
C ASP A 300 4.62 35.35 -7.71
N ILE A 301 4.96 36.13 -8.72
CA ILE A 301 5.21 37.58 -8.59
C ILE A 301 4.03 38.31 -9.21
N GLU A 302 3.27 39.04 -8.40
CA GLU A 302 2.26 39.96 -8.91
C GLU A 302 2.91 41.29 -9.29
N ASP A 303 2.81 41.69 -10.56
CA ASP A 303 3.24 43.00 -11.04
C ASP A 303 2.28 44.09 -10.50
N GLY A 304 2.73 44.81 -9.47
CA GLY A 304 2.04 45.96 -8.87
C GLY A 304 2.65 47.30 -9.25
#